data_AF-A0A3S7KNR6-F1
#
_entry.id   AF-A0A3S7KNR6-F1
#
_cell.length_a   1.000
_cell.length_b   1.000
_cell.length_c   1.000
_cell.angle_alpha   90.00
_cell.angle_beta   90.00
_cell.angle_gamma   90.00
#
_symmetry.space_group_name_H-M   'P 1'
#
loop_
_entity.id
_entity.type
_entity.pdbx_description
1 polymer ?
#
loop_
_entity_poly.entity_id
_entity_poly.type
_entity_poly.pdbx_seq_one_letter_code
_entity_poly.pdbx_strand_id
1 'polypeptide(L)'
;MFIYVDESGSFVPAAKSDSWCVVAGYAVPEVARRRVEQSLNLLKRGLGRVFQDEVKLKDLSEAQLKRFLGELGKFEATLFISAIDLGHQDPKVVLAHQKRQVESVRANRPNMLYEEGRASIDDLSGRLERLSPQLYTQMVAQIDLLDQVYRTTTLYYAQRLPATLSSFKWRMDEKNSARPLFEQTLTHMAPGLIQAKSLRDPGIFVEGFDYSHFEKRFRTAPEDIPTYLQEAVGHPIKSAVNLGAVLRDSKFVRSHDVPGVQVADLLASAWRRLLRGEFDDNDGIAHLLGRLTVQRQKPNPPIHLLLLGEERLAEGSAYRAALIARSSARAMLRKR
;
A
#
# COMPACT_ATOMS: atom_id res chain seq x y z
N MET A 1 6.63 12.43 -5.64
CA MET A 1 5.83 12.36 -4.40
C MET A 1 6.57 11.61 -3.29
N PHE A 2 6.17 11.82 -2.02
CA PHE A 2 6.53 10.97 -0.89
C PHE A 2 5.40 10.00 -0.58
N ILE A 3 5.72 8.74 -0.29
CA ILE A 3 4.74 7.72 0.06
C ILE A 3 5.15 7.11 1.39
N TYR A 4 4.32 7.31 2.40
CA TYR A 4 4.56 6.83 3.75
C TYR A 4 3.74 5.57 3.98
N VAL A 5 4.37 4.50 4.47
CA VAL A 5 3.73 3.20 4.69
C VAL A 5 3.94 2.77 6.13
N ASP A 6 2.86 2.34 6.76
CA ASP A 6 2.87 1.76 8.09
C ASP A 6 1.72 0.76 8.22
N GLU A 7 1.73 -0.06 9.26
CA GLU A 7 0.71 -1.05 9.53
C GLU A 7 0.18 -1.02 10.97
N SER A 8 -1.04 -1.52 11.13
CA SER A 8 -1.65 -1.69 12.44
C SER A 8 -2.24 -3.09 12.55
N GLY A 9 -1.94 -3.77 13.66
CA GLY A 9 -2.31 -5.16 13.89
C GLY A 9 -1.10 -6.06 13.98
N SER A 10 -1.27 -7.20 14.66
CA SER A 10 -0.19 -8.15 14.89
C SER A 10 0.03 -9.09 13.70
N PHE A 11 -0.87 -9.16 12.73
CA PHE A 11 -0.82 -10.12 11.61
C PHE A 11 -0.73 -11.60 12.05
N VAL A 12 -1.12 -11.92 13.28
CA VAL A 12 -1.21 -13.30 13.77
C VAL A 12 -2.64 -13.82 13.60
N PRO A 13 -2.82 -15.14 13.39
CA PRO A 13 -4.15 -15.73 13.41
C PRO A 13 -4.89 -15.40 14.70
N ALA A 14 -6.19 -15.14 14.58
CA ALA A 14 -7.03 -14.84 15.71
C ALA A 14 -8.22 -15.78 15.74
N ALA A 15 -8.61 -16.22 16.94
CA ALA A 15 -9.82 -17.03 17.12
C ALA A 15 -11.12 -16.20 17.01
N LYS A 16 -11.01 -14.88 17.18
CA LYS A 16 -12.14 -13.95 17.17
C LYS A 16 -12.26 -13.30 15.79
N SER A 17 -13.48 -13.25 15.26
CA SER A 17 -13.85 -12.43 14.09
C SER A 17 -13.45 -10.97 14.27
N ASP A 18 -13.36 -10.23 13.16
CA ASP A 18 -13.03 -8.80 13.14
C ASP A 18 -11.63 -8.49 13.67
N SER A 19 -10.71 -9.44 13.55
CA SER A 19 -9.31 -9.27 13.91
C SER A 19 -8.54 -8.66 12.75
N TRP A 20 -9.00 -7.47 12.34
CA TRP A 20 -8.46 -6.72 11.21
C TRP A 20 -7.00 -6.31 11.47
N CYS A 21 -6.16 -6.60 10.48
CA CYS A 21 -4.83 -6.05 10.31
C CYS A 21 -4.83 -5.18 9.07
N VAL A 22 -4.20 -4.00 9.15
CA VAL A 22 -4.27 -2.95 8.13
C VAL A 22 -2.86 -2.52 7.78
N VAL A 23 -2.58 -2.39 6.48
CA VAL A 23 -1.43 -1.64 5.96
C VAL A 23 -1.97 -0.38 5.31
N ALA A 24 -1.46 0.78 5.69
CA ALA A 24 -1.85 2.07 5.14
C ALA A 24 -0.70 2.70 4.35
N GLY A 25 -1.06 3.31 3.22
CA GLY A 25 -0.14 4.09 2.39
C GLY A 25 -0.67 5.51 2.25
N TYR A 26 0.11 6.51 2.66
CA TYR A 26 -0.25 7.91 2.48
C TYR A 26 0.69 8.58 1.48
N ALA A 27 0.20 8.78 0.26
CA ALA A 27 0.94 9.41 -0.83
C ALA A 27 0.72 10.92 -0.82
N VAL A 28 1.81 11.66 -0.65
CA VAL A 28 1.86 13.11 -0.46
C VAL A 28 2.72 13.74 -1.56
N PRO A 29 2.12 14.54 -2.47
CA PRO A 29 2.89 15.34 -3.41
C PRO A 29 3.86 16.28 -2.68
N GLU A 30 5.00 16.57 -3.31
CA GLU A 30 6.07 17.39 -2.73
C GLU A 30 5.55 18.75 -2.24
N VAL A 31 4.60 19.34 -2.99
CA VAL A 31 3.96 20.62 -2.68
C VAL A 31 3.12 20.58 -1.39
N ALA A 32 2.61 19.41 -1.00
CA ALA A 32 1.77 19.23 0.19
C ALA A 32 2.57 18.78 1.42
N ARG A 33 3.79 18.29 1.25
CA ARG A 33 4.59 17.65 2.32
C ARG A 33 4.72 18.51 3.57
N ARG A 34 5.17 19.77 3.43
CA ARG A 34 5.37 20.66 4.59
C ARG A 34 4.08 20.91 5.36
N ARG A 35 2.93 20.99 4.67
CA ARG A 35 1.62 21.22 5.29
C ARG A 35 1.16 20.00 6.08
N VAL A 36 1.40 18.79 5.56
CA VAL A 36 1.14 17.53 6.30
C VAL A 36 1.97 17.48 7.59
N GLU A 37 3.27 17.78 7.50
CA GLU A 37 4.17 17.80 8.66
C GLU A 37 3.72 18.86 9.69
N GLN A 38 3.29 20.04 9.23
CA GLN A 38 2.74 21.08 10.10
C GLN A 38 1.44 20.64 10.78
N SER A 39 0.53 19.96 10.09
CA SER A 39 -0.70 19.45 10.71
C SER A 39 -0.43 18.44 11.82
N LEU A 40 0.54 17.55 11.63
CA LEU A 40 0.98 16.63 12.69
C LEU A 40 1.58 17.40 13.87
N ASN A 41 2.41 18.42 13.60
CA ASN A 41 3.03 19.23 14.66
C ASN A 41 1.99 20.02 15.47
N LEU A 42 0.94 20.53 14.82
CA LEU A 42 -0.18 21.19 15.50
C LEU A 42 -0.95 20.19 16.38
N LEU A 43 -1.16 18.96 15.90
CA LEU A 43 -1.73 17.89 16.71
C LEU A 43 -0.86 17.59 17.95
N LYS A 44 0.46 17.41 17.77
CA LYS A 44 1.42 17.17 18.86
C LYS A 44 1.37 18.29 19.91
N ARG A 45 1.45 19.55 19.46
CA ARG A 45 1.35 20.72 20.34
C ARG A 45 0.05 20.76 21.12
N GLY A 46 -1.07 20.42 20.49
CA GLY A 46 -2.38 20.31 21.14
C GLY A 46 -2.46 19.22 22.21
N LEU A 47 -1.51 18.28 22.23
CA LEU A 47 -1.34 17.23 23.24
C LEU A 47 -0.26 17.57 24.28
N GLY A 48 0.37 18.75 24.19
CA GLY A 48 1.51 19.12 25.03
C GLY A 48 2.80 18.34 24.71
N ARG A 49 2.90 17.75 23.52
CA ARG A 49 4.06 16.95 23.08
C ARG A 49 5.04 17.76 22.24
N VAL A 50 6.33 17.45 22.37
CA VAL A 50 7.38 18.05 21.54
C VAL A 50 7.46 17.40 20.17
N PHE A 51 8.24 17.98 19.27
CA PHE A 51 8.33 17.52 17.88
C PHE A 51 8.81 16.06 17.74
N GLN A 52 9.72 15.63 18.61
CA GLN A 52 10.31 14.29 18.60
C GLN A 52 9.38 13.22 19.20
N ASP A 53 8.37 13.62 19.97
CA ASP A 53 7.48 12.67 20.62
C ASP A 53 6.60 11.97 19.59
N GLU A 54 6.59 10.64 19.65
CA GLU A 54 5.62 9.87 18.91
C GLU A 54 4.22 10.05 19.51
N VAL A 55 3.19 9.94 18.68
CA VAL A 55 1.77 10.09 18.98
C VAL A 55 1.09 8.91 18.36
N LYS A 56 0.40 8.14 19.19
CA LYS A 56 -0.37 6.97 18.80
C LYS A 56 -1.85 7.30 18.89
N LEU A 57 -2.67 6.52 18.19
CA LEU A 57 -4.13 6.73 18.20
C LEU A 57 -4.74 6.71 19.62
N LYS A 58 -4.21 5.87 20.52
CA LYS A 58 -4.64 5.77 21.92
C LYS A 58 -4.46 7.07 22.71
N ASP A 59 -3.59 7.96 22.23
CA ASP A 59 -3.31 9.25 22.87
C ASP A 59 -4.30 10.34 22.44
N LEU A 60 -5.17 10.07 21.47
CA LEU A 60 -6.08 11.03 20.88
C LEU A 60 -7.52 10.80 21.36
N SER A 61 -8.20 11.89 21.73
CA SER A 61 -9.65 11.88 21.75
C SER A 61 -10.22 11.82 20.34
N GLU A 62 -11.43 11.30 20.19
CA GLU A 62 -12.09 11.22 18.88
C GLU A 62 -12.26 12.61 18.25
N ALA A 63 -12.53 13.66 19.04
CA ALA A 63 -12.60 15.03 18.57
C ALA A 63 -11.26 15.59 18.05
N GLN A 64 -10.12 15.17 18.64
CA GLN A 64 -8.79 15.50 18.11
C GLN A 64 -8.53 14.77 16.79
N LEU A 65 -8.87 13.48 16.72
CA LEU A 65 -8.77 12.69 15.49
C LEU A 65 -9.61 13.30 14.35
N LYS A 66 -10.89 13.61 14.59
CA LYS A 66 -11.78 14.23 13.59
C LYS A 66 -11.21 15.53 13.04
N ARG A 67 -10.70 16.41 13.91
CA ARG A 67 -10.04 17.65 13.49
C ARG A 67 -8.81 17.37 12.63
N PHE A 68 -7.95 16.45 13.06
CA PHE A 68 -6.75 16.08 12.32
C PHE A 68 -7.08 15.52 10.92
N LEU A 69 -8.02 14.59 10.83
CA LEU A 69 -8.50 14.03 9.56
C LEU A 69 -9.13 15.10 8.65
N GLY A 70 -9.91 16.03 9.25
CA GLY A 70 -10.48 17.17 8.55
C GLY A 70 -9.41 18.10 7.94
N GLU A 71 -8.30 18.33 8.64
CA GLU A 71 -7.17 19.09 8.11
C GLU A 71 -6.44 18.33 7.00
N LEU A 72 -6.16 17.03 7.17
CA LEU A 72 -5.54 16.22 6.12
C LEU A 72 -6.38 16.18 4.83
N GLY A 73 -7.72 16.22 4.96
CA GLY A 73 -8.66 16.25 3.85
C GLY A 73 -8.62 17.52 2.99
N LYS A 74 -7.89 18.56 3.43
CA LYS A 74 -7.66 19.79 2.65
C LYS A 74 -6.44 19.71 1.74
N PHE A 75 -5.66 18.63 1.82
CA PHE A 75 -4.43 18.46 1.06
C PHE A 75 -4.65 17.57 -0.16
N GLU A 76 -3.89 17.84 -1.23
CA GLU A 76 -3.80 16.99 -2.43
C GLU A 76 -2.99 15.71 -2.16
N ALA A 77 -3.21 15.05 -1.03
CA ALA A 77 -2.56 13.81 -0.62
C ALA A 77 -3.59 12.68 -0.50
N THR A 78 -3.21 11.45 -0.83
CA THR A 78 -4.12 10.31 -1.02
C THR A 78 -3.77 9.14 -0.12
N LEU A 79 -4.79 8.60 0.56
CA LEU A 79 -4.70 7.44 1.42
C LEU A 79 -5.12 6.16 0.68
N PHE A 80 -4.38 5.09 0.94
CA PHE A 80 -4.56 3.74 0.43
C PHE A 80 -4.59 2.76 1.60
N ILE A 81 -5.42 1.73 1.50
CA ILE A 81 -5.62 0.75 2.57
C ILE A 81 -5.69 -0.65 1.97
N SER A 82 -4.89 -1.55 2.52
CA SER A 82 -5.01 -2.99 2.38
C SER A 82 -5.27 -3.59 3.75
N ALA A 83 -6.39 -4.27 3.93
CA ALA A 83 -6.78 -4.84 5.22
C ALA A 83 -7.11 -6.32 5.07
N ILE A 84 -6.75 -7.13 6.07
CA ILE A 84 -7.08 -8.56 6.13
C ILE A 84 -7.65 -8.90 7.50
N ASP A 85 -8.75 -9.66 7.53
CA ASP A 85 -9.32 -10.15 8.78
C ASP A 85 -8.76 -11.54 9.10
N LEU A 86 -7.86 -11.60 10.08
CA LEU A 86 -7.23 -12.84 10.52
C LEU A 86 -8.07 -13.64 11.51
N GLY A 87 -9.23 -13.13 11.91
CA GLY A 87 -10.26 -13.87 12.62
C GLY A 87 -10.97 -14.89 11.75
N HIS A 88 -10.97 -14.64 10.43
CA HIS A 88 -11.64 -15.47 9.43
C HIS A 88 -10.67 -16.16 8.47
N GLN A 89 -9.36 -16.11 8.74
CA GLN A 89 -8.37 -16.86 7.96
C GLN A 89 -7.95 -18.13 8.66
N ASP A 90 -8.15 -19.27 7.98
CA ASP A 90 -7.53 -20.53 8.38
C ASP A 90 -6.00 -20.40 8.27
N PRO A 91 -5.23 -20.58 9.36
CA PRO A 91 -3.77 -20.59 9.32
C PRO A 91 -3.19 -21.53 8.26
N LYS A 92 -3.86 -22.66 7.96
CA LYS A 92 -3.43 -23.61 6.94
C LYS A 92 -3.49 -23.01 5.54
N VAL A 93 -4.48 -22.16 5.26
CA VAL A 93 -4.61 -21.45 3.97
C VAL A 93 -3.45 -20.49 3.79
N VAL A 94 -3.04 -19.77 4.84
CA VAL A 94 -1.87 -18.87 4.80
C VAL A 94 -0.60 -19.66 4.46
N LEU A 95 -0.36 -20.77 5.14
CA LEU A 95 0.79 -21.65 4.91
C LEU A 95 0.77 -22.25 3.49
N ALA A 96 -0.38 -22.73 3.03
CA ALA A 96 -0.53 -23.27 1.68
C ALA A 96 -0.32 -22.19 0.62
N HIS A 97 -0.79 -20.97 0.86
CA HIS A 97 -0.53 -19.83 -0.02
C HIS A 97 0.98 -19.51 -0.07
N GLN A 98 1.67 -19.46 1.07
CA GLN A 98 3.12 -19.24 1.13
C GLN A 98 3.88 -20.32 0.36
N LYS A 99 3.57 -21.59 0.59
CA LYS A 99 4.20 -22.72 -0.09
C LYS A 99 4.04 -22.63 -1.61
N ARG A 100 2.84 -22.33 -2.09
CA ARG A 100 2.58 -22.12 -3.54
C ARG A 100 3.40 -20.98 -4.12
N GLN A 101 3.57 -19.87 -3.39
CA GLN A 101 4.42 -18.77 -3.86
C GLN A 101 5.90 -19.17 -3.94
N VAL A 102 6.40 -19.89 -2.92
CA VAL A 102 7.78 -20.43 -2.92
C VAL A 102 8.01 -21.35 -4.11
N GLU A 103 7.10 -22.29 -4.35
CA GLU A 103 7.15 -23.23 -5.48
C GLU A 103 7.11 -22.48 -6.83
N SER A 104 6.25 -21.46 -6.94
CA SER A 104 6.14 -20.64 -8.16
C SER A 104 7.43 -19.87 -8.46
N VAL A 105 8.11 -19.34 -7.44
CA VAL A 105 9.43 -18.71 -7.61
C VAL A 105 10.46 -19.75 -8.05
N ARG A 106 10.53 -20.90 -7.37
CA ARG A 106 11.47 -21.99 -7.69
C ARG A 106 11.29 -22.54 -9.11
N ALA A 107 10.06 -22.61 -9.60
CA ALA A 107 9.75 -23.07 -10.96
C ALA A 107 10.41 -22.22 -12.05
N ASN A 108 10.83 -20.98 -11.75
CA ASN A 108 11.53 -20.12 -12.69
C ASN A 108 13.06 -20.32 -12.71
N ARG A 109 13.60 -21.12 -11.78
CA ARG A 109 15.05 -21.39 -11.71
C ARG A 109 15.63 -21.96 -13.02
N PRO A 110 15.00 -22.94 -13.70
CA PRO A 110 15.53 -23.48 -14.96
C PRO A 110 15.59 -22.46 -16.10
N ASN A 111 14.76 -21.40 -16.03
CA ASN A 111 14.71 -20.35 -17.05
C ASN A 111 15.88 -19.36 -16.92
N MET A 112 16.67 -19.44 -15.85
CA MET A 112 17.83 -18.57 -15.65
C MET A 112 19.03 -19.08 -16.46
N LEU A 113 19.57 -18.22 -17.32
CA LEU A 113 20.72 -18.52 -18.18
C LEU A 113 22.02 -18.65 -17.37
N TYR A 114 22.22 -17.75 -16.40
CA TYR A 114 23.45 -17.65 -15.60
C TYR A 114 23.27 -18.20 -14.18
N GLU A 115 24.35 -18.66 -13.57
CA GLU A 115 24.35 -19.20 -12.19
C GLU A 115 23.97 -18.14 -11.16
N GLU A 116 24.36 -16.89 -11.37
CA GLU A 116 23.99 -15.77 -10.49
C GLU A 116 22.47 -15.58 -10.44
N GLY A 117 21.79 -15.75 -11.58
CA GLY A 117 20.33 -15.71 -11.66
C GLY A 117 19.68 -16.88 -10.90
N ARG A 118 20.23 -18.08 -11.05
CA ARG A 118 19.77 -19.28 -10.31
C ARG A 118 19.93 -19.10 -8.81
N ALA A 119 21.11 -18.65 -8.37
CA ALA A 119 21.39 -18.34 -6.98
C ALA A 119 20.47 -17.26 -6.42
N SER A 120 20.13 -16.24 -7.22
CA SER A 120 19.15 -15.22 -6.81
C SER A 120 17.74 -15.79 -6.61
N ILE A 121 17.31 -16.74 -7.43
CA ILE A 121 16.01 -17.43 -7.26
C ILE A 121 16.03 -18.32 -6.01
N ASP A 122 17.13 -19.04 -5.78
CA ASP A 122 17.31 -19.91 -4.62
C ASP A 122 17.30 -19.09 -3.32
N ASP A 123 18.04 -17.98 -3.27
CA ASP A 123 18.03 -17.05 -2.13
C ASP A 123 16.64 -16.45 -1.88
N LEU A 124 15.98 -15.94 -2.93
CA LEU A 124 14.67 -15.31 -2.80
C LEU A 124 13.61 -16.29 -2.28
N SER A 125 13.55 -17.49 -2.88
CA SER A 125 12.60 -18.53 -2.45
C SER A 125 12.90 -19.02 -1.04
N GLY A 126 14.17 -19.17 -0.67
CA GLY A 126 14.59 -19.53 0.68
C GLY A 126 14.24 -18.47 1.72
N ARG A 127 14.41 -17.17 1.40
CA ARG A 127 13.97 -16.08 2.29
C ARG A 127 12.46 -16.06 2.46
N LEU A 128 11.71 -16.24 1.38
CA LEU A 128 10.25 -16.32 1.40
C LEU A 128 9.73 -17.49 2.25
N GLU A 129 10.35 -18.66 2.14
CA GLU A 129 10.00 -19.86 2.91
C GLU A 129 10.28 -19.69 4.41
N ARG A 130 11.32 -18.92 4.77
CA ARG A 130 11.68 -18.64 6.18
C ARG A 130 10.84 -17.56 6.85
N LEU A 131 10.03 -16.80 6.11
CA LEU A 131 9.13 -15.84 6.73
C LEU A 131 8.13 -16.57 7.63
N SER A 132 7.93 -16.07 8.86
CA SER A 132 6.83 -16.54 9.69
C SER A 132 5.49 -16.27 8.98
N PRO A 133 4.42 -17.03 9.27
CA PRO A 133 3.09 -16.79 8.68
C PRO A 133 2.60 -15.34 8.88
N GLN A 134 2.98 -14.75 10.01
CA GLN A 134 2.73 -13.35 10.35
C GLN A 134 3.39 -12.39 9.36
N LEU A 135 4.72 -12.50 9.20
CA LEU A 135 5.48 -11.65 8.30
C LEU A 135 5.09 -11.89 6.84
N TYR A 136 4.78 -13.13 6.47
CA TYR A 136 4.28 -13.46 5.14
C TYR A 136 2.94 -12.77 4.84
N THR A 137 1.98 -12.86 5.75
CA THR A 137 0.67 -12.20 5.62
C THR A 137 0.82 -10.70 5.49
N GLN A 138 1.66 -10.09 6.33
CA GLN A 138 1.97 -8.67 6.25
C GLN A 138 2.58 -8.32 4.89
N MET A 139 3.54 -9.12 4.39
CA MET A 139 4.17 -8.89 3.09
C MET A 139 3.16 -8.91 1.96
N VAL A 140 2.21 -9.86 1.95
CA VAL A 140 1.14 -9.91 0.94
C VAL A 140 0.29 -8.65 0.97
N ALA A 141 -0.14 -8.21 2.16
CA ALA A 141 -0.93 -6.99 2.30
C ALA A 141 -0.16 -5.73 1.87
N GLN A 142 1.13 -5.67 2.16
CA GLN A 142 1.98 -4.55 1.78
C GLN A 142 2.25 -4.52 0.27
N ILE A 143 2.52 -5.66 -0.37
CA ILE A 143 2.68 -5.73 -1.85
C ILE A 143 1.39 -5.30 -2.54
N ASP A 144 0.24 -5.70 -2.01
CA ASP A 144 -1.04 -5.25 -2.51
C ASP A 144 -1.23 -3.73 -2.39
N LEU A 145 -0.85 -3.14 -1.25
CA LEU A 145 -0.87 -1.69 -1.08
C LEU A 145 0.05 -0.98 -2.08
N LEU A 146 1.27 -1.47 -2.29
CA LEU A 146 2.24 -0.88 -3.22
C LEU A 146 1.68 -0.84 -4.65
N ASP A 147 1.05 -1.92 -5.10
CA ASP A 147 0.37 -2.01 -6.39
C ASP A 147 -0.75 -0.97 -6.52
N GLN A 148 -1.63 -0.88 -5.50
CA GLN A 148 -2.71 0.08 -5.47
C GLN A 148 -2.22 1.54 -5.54
N VAL A 149 -1.20 1.87 -4.75
CA VAL A 149 -0.60 3.21 -4.72
C VAL A 149 -0.05 3.54 -6.09
N TYR A 150 0.80 2.68 -6.65
CA TYR A 150 1.42 2.91 -7.96
C TYR A 150 0.38 3.17 -9.05
N ARG A 151 -0.61 2.28 -9.21
CA ARG A 151 -1.62 2.38 -10.27
C ARG A 151 -2.50 3.62 -10.09
N THR A 152 -2.99 3.85 -8.88
CA THR A 152 -3.97 4.90 -8.61
C THR A 152 -3.32 6.28 -8.64
N THR A 153 -2.14 6.45 -8.04
CA THR A 153 -1.46 7.75 -8.02
C THR A 153 -1.04 8.17 -9.43
N THR A 154 -0.57 7.24 -10.26
CA THR A 154 -0.23 7.50 -11.66
C THR A 154 -1.43 8.07 -12.43
N LEU A 155 -2.61 7.43 -12.33
CA LEU A 155 -3.84 7.92 -12.95
C LEU A 155 -4.37 9.23 -12.33
N TYR A 156 -4.31 9.34 -11.00
CA TYR A 156 -4.93 10.44 -10.27
C TYR A 156 -4.15 11.74 -10.42
N TYR A 157 -2.81 11.69 -10.36
CA TYR A 157 -1.97 12.88 -10.41
C TYR A 157 -1.59 13.31 -11.83
N ALA A 158 -1.68 12.45 -12.85
CA ALA A 158 -1.44 12.82 -14.26
C ALA A 158 -2.40 13.92 -14.79
N GLN A 159 -3.49 14.17 -14.10
CA GLN A 159 -4.51 15.19 -14.43
C GLN A 159 -4.56 16.35 -13.42
N ARG A 160 -3.77 16.28 -12.33
CA ARG A 160 -3.81 17.25 -11.21
C ARG A 160 -2.46 17.87 -10.94
N LEU A 161 -1.44 17.04 -10.75
CA LEU A 161 -0.08 17.43 -10.39
C LEU A 161 0.95 16.56 -11.14
N PRO A 162 1.01 16.60 -12.49
CA PRO A 162 1.83 15.70 -13.28
C PRO A 162 3.29 15.63 -12.84
N ALA A 163 3.87 16.77 -12.46
CA ALA A 163 5.25 16.87 -11.98
C ALA A 163 5.55 15.95 -10.78
N THR A 164 4.56 15.63 -9.93
CA THR A 164 4.77 14.74 -8.77
C THR A 164 5.04 13.30 -9.18
N LEU A 165 4.64 12.91 -10.40
CA LEU A 165 4.88 11.59 -10.98
C LEU A 165 6.32 11.39 -11.46
N SER A 166 7.19 12.40 -11.34
CA SER A 166 8.61 12.28 -11.67
C SER A 166 9.43 11.52 -10.62
N SER A 167 8.86 11.27 -9.42
CA SER A 167 9.52 10.53 -8.36
C SER A 167 8.55 9.78 -7.46
N PHE A 168 8.95 8.60 -6.99
CA PHE A 168 8.23 7.79 -6.00
C PHE A 168 9.19 7.52 -4.83
N LYS A 169 9.00 8.22 -3.71
CA LYS A 169 9.88 8.13 -2.54
C LYS A 169 9.18 7.39 -1.42
N TRP A 170 9.42 6.08 -1.32
CA TRP A 170 8.76 5.21 -0.35
C TRP A 170 9.51 5.25 0.99
N ARG A 171 8.79 5.55 2.05
CA ARG A 171 9.29 5.57 3.43
C ARG A 171 8.39 4.63 4.22
N MET A 172 8.89 3.45 4.52
CA MET A 172 8.15 2.39 5.20
C MET A 172 8.66 2.29 6.63
N ASP A 173 7.78 2.09 7.60
CA ASP A 173 8.22 1.85 8.98
C ASP A 173 9.11 0.60 9.03
N GLU A 174 10.25 0.69 9.72
CA GLU A 174 11.16 -0.44 9.88
C GLU A 174 10.65 -1.40 10.96
N LYS A 175 10.71 -2.72 10.69
CA LYS A 175 10.29 -3.71 11.68
C LYS A 175 11.39 -4.06 12.64
N ASN A 176 12.55 -4.39 12.08
CA ASN A 176 13.70 -4.80 12.86
C ASN A 176 15.00 -4.47 12.13
N SER A 177 15.66 -3.41 12.58
CA SER A 177 16.94 -2.95 12.01
C SER A 177 18.07 -3.99 12.14
N ALA A 178 18.00 -4.94 13.08
CA ALA A 178 19.04 -5.95 13.29
C ALA A 178 18.93 -7.19 12.39
N ARG A 179 17.72 -7.53 11.91
CA ARG A 179 17.48 -8.69 11.04
C ARG A 179 16.45 -8.36 9.96
N PRO A 180 16.88 -7.70 8.86
CA PRO A 180 15.97 -7.17 7.85
C PRO A 180 15.47 -8.23 6.86
N LEU A 181 15.20 -9.47 7.34
CA LEU A 181 14.73 -10.55 6.47
C LEU A 181 13.44 -10.15 5.76
N PHE A 182 12.51 -9.53 6.48
CA PHE A 182 11.25 -9.05 5.92
C PHE A 182 11.50 -7.97 4.86
N GLU A 183 12.26 -6.94 5.20
CA GLU A 183 12.58 -5.78 4.38
C GLU A 183 13.28 -6.17 3.07
N GLN A 184 14.28 -7.06 3.16
CA GLN A 184 14.97 -7.60 1.99
C GLN A 184 14.04 -8.45 1.13
N THR A 185 13.17 -9.27 1.74
CA THR A 185 12.23 -10.12 1.00
C THR A 185 11.20 -9.28 0.29
N LEU A 186 10.59 -8.30 0.96
CA LEU A 186 9.65 -7.36 0.36
C LEU A 186 10.28 -6.61 -0.81
N THR A 187 11.49 -6.07 -0.64
CA THR A 187 12.19 -5.28 -1.67
C THR A 187 12.44 -6.10 -2.95
N HIS A 188 12.83 -7.37 -2.80
CA HIS A 188 13.10 -8.24 -3.95
C HIS A 188 11.83 -8.86 -4.56
N MET A 189 10.81 -9.16 -3.75
CA MET A 189 9.56 -9.77 -4.23
C MET A 189 8.60 -8.77 -4.89
N ALA A 190 8.50 -7.54 -4.37
CA ALA A 190 7.45 -6.61 -4.76
C ALA A 190 7.43 -6.28 -6.27
N PRO A 191 8.55 -5.92 -6.93
CA PRO A 191 8.51 -5.61 -8.37
C PRO A 191 8.02 -6.79 -9.21
N GLY A 192 8.51 -8.00 -8.95
CA GLY A 192 8.15 -9.20 -9.69
C GLY A 192 6.68 -9.60 -9.50
N LEU A 193 6.16 -9.50 -8.27
CA LEU A 193 4.75 -9.81 -8.00
C LEU A 193 3.79 -8.76 -8.57
N ILE A 194 4.15 -7.48 -8.52
CA ILE A 194 3.36 -6.41 -9.16
C ILE A 194 3.39 -6.57 -10.69
N GLN A 195 4.52 -6.98 -11.26
CA GLN A 195 4.61 -7.31 -12.69
C GLN A 195 3.68 -8.48 -13.03
N ALA A 196 3.75 -9.58 -12.28
CA ALA A 196 2.89 -10.74 -12.50
C ALA A 196 1.39 -10.40 -12.39
N LYS A 197 1.01 -9.52 -11.44
CA LYS A 197 -0.34 -8.95 -11.39
C LYS A 197 -0.68 -8.17 -12.66
N SER A 198 0.26 -7.35 -13.15
CA SER A 198 0.08 -6.53 -14.36
C SER A 198 -0.03 -7.32 -15.66
N LEU A 199 0.54 -8.53 -15.73
CA LEU A 199 0.35 -9.41 -16.89
C LEU A 199 -1.10 -9.95 -16.96
N ARG A 200 -1.76 -10.14 -15.82
CA ARG A 200 -3.16 -10.59 -15.76
C ARG A 200 -4.16 -9.44 -15.84
N ASP A 201 -3.86 -8.35 -15.15
CA ASP A 201 -4.67 -7.14 -15.09
C ASP A 201 -3.80 -5.91 -15.41
N PRO A 202 -3.66 -5.56 -16.70
CA PRO A 202 -2.81 -4.46 -17.15
C PRO A 202 -3.22 -3.12 -16.54
N GLY A 203 -2.22 -2.29 -16.22
CA GLY A 203 -2.47 -0.92 -15.76
C GLY A 203 -3.14 -0.08 -16.84
N ILE A 204 -4.12 0.72 -16.46
CA ILE A 204 -4.85 1.60 -17.38
C ILE A 204 -4.18 2.97 -17.43
N PHE A 205 -4.03 3.52 -18.63
CA PHE A 205 -3.58 4.88 -18.90
C PHE A 205 -4.66 5.57 -19.74
N VAL A 206 -5.16 6.70 -19.26
CA VAL A 206 -6.27 7.42 -19.90
C VAL A 206 -5.72 8.42 -20.91
N GLU A 207 -6.17 8.32 -22.16
CA GLU A 207 -5.76 9.25 -23.20
C GLU A 207 -6.10 10.71 -22.83
N GLY A 208 -5.17 11.62 -23.13
CA GLY A 208 -5.31 13.06 -22.85
C GLY A 208 -4.87 13.51 -21.45
N PHE A 209 -4.44 12.59 -20.57
CA PHE A 209 -3.77 12.96 -19.32
C PHE A 209 -2.27 13.25 -19.55
N ASP A 210 -1.68 14.08 -18.69
CA ASP A 210 -0.25 14.41 -18.78
C ASP A 210 0.58 13.40 -17.98
N TYR A 211 1.12 12.41 -18.71
CA TYR A 211 2.06 11.43 -18.18
C TYR A 211 3.52 11.77 -18.49
N SER A 212 3.83 12.92 -19.09
CA SER A 212 5.18 13.24 -19.59
C SER A 212 6.27 13.07 -18.52
N HIS A 213 5.99 13.50 -17.30
CA HIS A 213 6.89 13.36 -16.15
C HIS A 213 7.09 11.91 -15.69
N PHE A 214 6.04 11.09 -15.76
CA PHE A 214 6.09 9.68 -15.43
C PHE A 214 6.87 8.92 -16.51
N GLU A 215 6.51 9.14 -17.78
CA GLU A 215 7.07 8.40 -18.91
C GLU A 215 8.57 8.60 -19.03
N LYS A 216 9.03 9.85 -18.90
CA LYS A 216 10.45 10.21 -18.92
C LYS A 216 11.31 9.44 -17.91
N ARG A 217 10.73 8.96 -16.81
CA ARG A 217 11.45 8.35 -15.69
C ARG A 217 11.22 6.85 -15.54
N PHE A 218 10.04 6.38 -15.91
CA PHE A 218 9.56 5.05 -15.53
C PHE A 218 9.01 4.22 -16.69
N ARG A 219 8.80 4.80 -17.89
CA ARG A 219 8.42 4.01 -19.07
C ARG A 219 9.66 3.25 -19.58
N THR A 220 9.49 1.97 -19.85
CA THR A 220 10.50 1.18 -20.58
C THR A 220 10.34 1.48 -22.07
N ALA A 221 11.45 1.76 -22.77
CA ALA A 221 11.42 1.95 -24.21
C ALA A 221 10.89 0.66 -24.88
N PRO A 222 10.09 0.73 -25.96
CA PRO A 222 9.54 -0.45 -26.62
C PRO A 222 10.57 -1.53 -26.96
N GLU A 223 11.75 -1.10 -27.41
CA GLU A 223 12.92 -1.94 -27.74
C GLU A 223 13.58 -2.61 -26.53
N ASP A 224 13.40 -2.03 -25.34
CA ASP A 224 13.95 -2.54 -24.08
C ASP A 224 12.97 -3.49 -23.35
N ILE A 225 11.78 -3.72 -23.91
CA ILE A 225 10.80 -4.65 -23.31
C ILE A 225 11.34 -6.08 -23.49
N PRO A 226 11.61 -6.83 -22.39
CA PRO A 226 12.23 -8.14 -22.51
C PRO A 226 11.38 -9.14 -23.29
N THR A 227 12.01 -9.86 -24.24
CA THR A 227 11.35 -10.85 -25.10
C THR A 227 10.63 -11.94 -24.32
N TYR A 228 11.22 -12.41 -23.21
CA TYR A 228 10.60 -13.45 -22.37
C TYR A 228 9.24 -13.02 -21.80
N LEU A 229 9.01 -11.70 -21.59
CA LEU A 229 7.71 -11.21 -21.15
C LEU A 229 6.68 -11.25 -22.27
N GLN A 230 7.09 -10.90 -23.49
CA GLN A 230 6.26 -10.96 -24.69
C GLN A 230 5.77 -12.40 -24.94
N GLU A 231 6.69 -13.36 -24.84
CA GLU A 231 6.41 -14.79 -24.98
C GLU A 231 5.45 -15.29 -23.88
N ALA A 232 5.65 -14.86 -22.63
CA ALA A 232 4.83 -15.30 -21.50
C ALA A 232 3.37 -14.85 -21.58
N VAL A 233 3.07 -13.69 -22.20
CA VAL A 233 1.67 -13.23 -22.38
C VAL A 233 1.04 -13.69 -23.69
N GLY A 234 1.83 -14.20 -24.64
CA GLY A 234 1.34 -14.67 -25.94
C GLY A 234 0.80 -13.57 -26.86
N HIS A 235 1.07 -12.29 -26.56
CA HIS A 235 0.70 -11.15 -27.41
C HIS A 235 1.69 -9.98 -27.25
N PRO A 236 1.79 -9.07 -28.24
CA PRO A 236 2.67 -7.91 -28.13
C PRO A 236 2.30 -6.98 -26.97
N ILE A 237 3.24 -6.74 -26.07
CA ILE A 237 3.26 -5.69 -25.04
C ILE A 237 3.77 -4.41 -25.70
N LYS A 238 2.88 -3.43 -25.85
CA LYS A 238 3.17 -2.14 -26.52
C LYS A 238 3.80 -1.10 -25.60
N SER A 239 3.68 -1.28 -24.29
CA SER A 239 4.20 -0.35 -23.28
C SER A 239 4.43 -1.10 -21.98
N ALA A 240 5.57 -0.87 -21.36
CA ALA A 240 5.89 -1.41 -20.03
C ALA A 240 6.35 -0.30 -19.09
N VAL A 241 6.22 -0.56 -17.79
CA VAL A 241 6.72 0.31 -16.74
C VAL A 241 7.85 -0.40 -16.03
N ASN A 242 8.94 0.32 -15.80
CA ASN A 242 10.07 -0.14 -15.01
C ASN A 242 9.71 -0.06 -13.51
N LEU A 243 9.06 -1.11 -13.00
CA LEU A 243 8.66 -1.22 -11.58
C LEU A 243 9.85 -1.19 -10.62
N GLY A 244 11.00 -1.69 -11.05
CA GLY A 244 12.25 -1.56 -10.30
C GLY A 244 12.66 -0.09 -10.11
N ALA A 245 12.46 0.76 -11.13
CA ALA A 245 12.68 2.20 -11.02
C ALA A 245 11.64 2.90 -10.14
N VAL A 246 10.36 2.51 -10.23
CA VAL A 246 9.28 3.04 -9.37
C VAL A 246 9.54 2.75 -7.89
N LEU A 247 10.06 1.57 -7.57
CA LEU A 247 10.34 1.14 -6.19
C LEU A 247 11.79 1.44 -5.74
N ARG A 248 12.62 2.07 -6.59
CA ARG A 248 14.06 2.25 -6.33
C ARG A 248 14.37 3.13 -5.12
N ASP A 249 13.66 4.24 -4.93
CA ASP A 249 13.82 5.12 -3.75
C ASP A 249 12.92 4.64 -2.61
N SER A 250 13.09 3.38 -2.21
CA SER A 250 12.47 2.80 -1.03
C SER A 250 13.44 2.79 0.14
N LYS A 251 12.98 3.25 1.31
CA LYS A 251 13.75 3.21 2.55
C LYS A 251 12.86 2.75 3.69
N PHE A 252 13.38 1.82 4.48
CA PHE A 252 12.85 1.51 5.80
C PHE A 252 13.41 2.54 6.78
N VAL A 253 12.54 3.14 7.58
CA VAL A 253 12.87 4.27 8.44
C VAL A 253 12.15 4.12 9.77
N ARG A 254 12.69 4.75 10.80
CA ARG A 254 12.01 4.83 12.10
C ARG A 254 10.91 5.89 12.05
N SER A 255 9.71 5.55 12.51
CA SER A 255 8.55 6.46 12.57
C SER A 255 8.86 7.84 13.18
N HIS A 256 9.67 7.91 14.25
CA HIS A 256 10.02 9.16 14.93
C HIS A 256 10.93 10.09 14.10
N ASP A 257 11.71 9.53 13.18
CA ASP A 257 12.62 10.29 12.31
C ASP A 257 11.89 10.89 11.10
N VAL A 258 10.74 10.31 10.73
CA VAL A 258 10.00 10.67 9.50
C VAL A 258 8.53 10.96 9.84
N PRO A 259 8.13 12.23 10.03
CA PRO A 259 6.78 12.61 10.43
C PRO A 259 5.66 12.01 9.57
N GLY A 260 5.89 11.84 8.26
CA GLY A 260 4.90 11.25 7.37
C GLY A 260 4.60 9.77 7.67
N VAL A 261 5.58 9.00 8.17
CA VAL A 261 5.35 7.61 8.62
C VAL A 261 4.46 7.61 9.86
N GLN A 262 4.70 8.52 10.80
CA GLN A 262 3.80 8.69 11.95
C GLN A 262 2.36 9.09 11.55
N VAL A 263 2.19 9.85 10.45
CA VAL A 263 0.84 10.08 9.90
C VAL A 263 0.24 8.78 9.36
N ALA A 264 1.03 7.96 8.65
CA ALA A 264 0.58 6.66 8.17
C ALA A 264 0.21 5.70 9.31
N ASP A 265 0.96 5.68 10.42
CA ASP A 265 0.62 4.92 11.65
C ASP A 265 -0.77 5.28 12.17
N LEU A 266 -1.01 6.59 12.36
CA LEU A 266 -2.29 7.11 12.85
C LEU A 266 -3.44 6.72 11.91
N LEU A 267 -3.22 6.76 10.60
CA LEU A 267 -4.21 6.36 9.60
C LEU A 267 -4.44 4.86 9.56
N ALA A 268 -3.40 4.03 9.66
CA ALA A 268 -3.50 2.56 9.74
C ALA A 268 -4.28 2.14 10.99
N SER A 269 -3.92 2.73 12.13
CA SER A 269 -4.57 2.49 13.41
C SER A 269 -6.03 2.97 13.41
N ALA A 270 -6.33 4.13 12.82
CA ALA A 270 -7.69 4.63 12.70
C ALA A 270 -8.55 3.72 11.82
N TRP A 271 -8.04 3.27 10.67
CA TRP A 271 -8.75 2.30 9.82
C TRP A 271 -8.99 0.97 10.51
N ARG A 272 -8.00 0.44 11.23
CA ARG A 272 -8.16 -0.80 11.99
C ARG A 272 -9.27 -0.69 13.04
N ARG A 273 -9.29 0.41 13.80
CA ARG A 273 -10.34 0.68 14.79
C ARG A 273 -11.71 0.88 14.14
N LEU A 274 -11.75 1.53 12.97
CA LEU A 274 -12.98 1.75 12.19
C LEU A 274 -13.60 0.44 11.69
N LEU A 275 -12.78 -0.46 11.13
CA LEU A 275 -13.24 -1.75 10.62
C LEU A 275 -13.85 -2.63 11.72
N ARG A 276 -13.37 -2.45 12.96
CA ARG A 276 -13.88 -3.12 14.17
C ARG A 276 -15.10 -2.45 14.80
N GLY A 277 -15.52 -1.28 14.30
CA GLY A 277 -16.66 -0.54 14.87
C GLY A 277 -16.39 0.06 16.25
N GLU A 278 -15.13 0.41 16.55
CA GLU A 278 -14.69 0.78 17.91
C GLU A 278 -14.62 2.30 18.17
N PHE A 279 -15.21 3.11 17.29
CA PHE A 279 -15.42 4.54 17.51
C PHE A 279 -16.83 4.83 17.99
N ASP A 280 -16.99 5.89 18.77
CA ASP A 280 -18.32 6.34 19.22
C ASP A 280 -19.13 6.86 18.02
N ASP A 281 -18.48 7.56 17.08
CA ASP A 281 -19.05 7.96 15.79
C ASP A 281 -18.27 7.31 14.63
N ASN A 282 -18.48 6.01 14.46
CA ASN A 282 -17.82 5.22 13.42
C ASN A 282 -18.12 5.73 12.00
N ASP A 283 -19.35 6.17 11.74
CA ASP A 283 -19.77 6.67 10.42
C ASP A 283 -19.10 8.01 10.07
N GLY A 284 -19.03 8.94 11.03
CA GLY A 284 -18.34 10.21 10.84
C GLY A 284 -16.85 10.05 10.60
N ILE A 285 -16.20 9.12 11.32
CA ILE A 285 -14.79 8.76 11.08
C ILE A 285 -14.62 8.10 9.71
N ALA A 286 -15.50 7.18 9.31
CA ALA A 286 -15.46 6.54 7.99
C ALA A 286 -15.58 7.58 6.87
N HIS A 287 -16.45 8.58 7.03
CA HIS A 287 -16.60 9.66 6.07
C HIS A 287 -15.33 10.51 5.96
N LEU A 288 -14.71 10.88 7.08
CA LEU A 288 -13.47 11.67 7.07
C LEU A 288 -12.29 10.91 6.47
N LEU A 289 -12.12 9.63 6.81
CA LEU A 289 -11.08 8.77 6.23
C LEU A 289 -11.34 8.52 4.74
N GLY A 290 -12.60 8.31 4.35
CA GLY A 290 -12.99 8.15 2.96
C GLY A 290 -12.61 9.33 2.08
N ARG A 291 -12.77 10.57 2.58
CA ARG A 291 -12.32 11.78 1.86
C ARG A 291 -10.82 11.83 1.57
N LEU A 292 -10.00 11.10 2.33
CA LEU A 292 -8.57 10.95 2.06
C LEU A 292 -8.29 9.95 0.94
N THR A 293 -9.25 9.12 0.56
CA THR A 293 -9.08 8.11 -0.50
C THR A 293 -9.52 8.64 -1.88
N VAL A 294 -9.32 7.83 -2.92
CA VAL A 294 -9.74 8.10 -4.30
C VAL A 294 -10.61 6.94 -4.78
N GLN A 295 -11.67 7.26 -5.52
CA GLN A 295 -12.53 6.26 -6.14
C GLN A 295 -11.73 5.32 -7.04
N ARG A 296 -11.92 4.01 -6.88
CA ARG A 296 -11.41 2.98 -7.79
C ARG A 296 -12.40 2.79 -8.95
N GLN A 297 -12.02 1.96 -9.91
CA GLN A 297 -12.95 1.53 -10.95
C GLN A 297 -14.16 0.84 -10.30
N LYS A 298 -15.37 1.26 -10.68
CA LYS A 298 -16.60 0.68 -10.15
C LYS A 298 -16.63 -0.82 -10.47
N PRO A 299 -17.08 -1.67 -9.54
CA PRO A 299 -17.85 -1.35 -8.33
C PRO A 299 -17.04 -1.24 -7.02
N ASN A 300 -15.70 -1.30 -7.06
CA ASN A 300 -14.89 -1.54 -5.87
C ASN A 300 -14.81 -0.34 -4.91
N PRO A 301 -14.86 -0.57 -3.59
CA PRO A 301 -14.59 0.48 -2.60
C PRO A 301 -13.13 0.98 -2.72
N PRO A 302 -12.82 2.17 -2.19
CA PRO A 302 -11.50 2.79 -2.29
C PRO A 302 -10.43 2.13 -1.39
N ILE A 303 -10.83 1.15 -0.59
CA ILE A 303 -9.97 0.29 0.22
C ILE A 303 -9.99 -1.13 -0.33
N HIS A 304 -8.95 -1.91 -0.07
CA HIS A 304 -8.91 -3.33 -0.44
C HIS A 304 -9.00 -4.21 0.79
N LEU A 305 -10.06 -5.02 0.86
CA LEU A 305 -10.20 -6.06 1.86
C LEU A 305 -9.70 -7.37 1.25
N LEU A 306 -8.57 -7.84 1.75
CA LEU A 306 -7.82 -8.99 1.27
C LEU A 306 -8.34 -10.27 1.88
N LEU A 307 -8.18 -11.33 1.10
CA LEU A 307 -8.47 -12.69 1.52
C LEU A 307 -7.52 -13.64 0.78
N LEU A 308 -7.00 -14.65 1.49
CA LEU A 308 -6.06 -15.64 0.94
C LEU A 308 -6.72 -16.98 0.58
N GLY A 309 -7.96 -17.19 1.04
CA GLY A 309 -8.76 -18.40 0.84
C GLY A 309 -9.93 -18.21 -0.13
N GLU A 310 -11.08 -18.77 0.21
CA GLU A 310 -12.32 -18.64 -0.57
C GLU A 310 -12.98 -17.26 -0.44
N GLU A 311 -13.35 -16.67 -1.58
CA GLU A 311 -13.98 -15.35 -1.63
C GLU A 311 -15.17 -15.25 -0.67
N ARG A 312 -15.10 -14.23 0.19
CA ARG A 312 -16.18 -13.90 1.11
C ARG A 312 -16.36 -12.39 1.16
N LEU A 313 -17.62 -11.97 1.16
CA LEU A 313 -17.98 -10.57 1.34
C LEU A 313 -17.74 -10.15 2.79
N ALA A 314 -17.17 -8.96 2.98
CA ALA A 314 -17.15 -8.35 4.29
C ALA A 314 -18.58 -8.04 4.76
N GLU A 315 -18.83 -8.20 6.05
CA GLU A 315 -20.13 -7.95 6.69
C GLU A 315 -19.97 -6.88 7.80
N GLY A 316 -21.08 -6.50 8.43
CA GLY A 316 -21.08 -5.67 9.64
C GLY A 316 -20.38 -4.30 9.52
N SER A 317 -19.56 -3.95 10.51
CA SER A 317 -18.86 -2.67 10.60
C SER A 317 -17.90 -2.44 9.43
N ALA A 318 -17.17 -3.46 9.01
CA ALA A 318 -16.23 -3.37 7.90
C ALA A 318 -16.94 -3.03 6.57
N TYR A 319 -18.07 -3.70 6.31
CA TYR A 319 -18.90 -3.40 5.13
C TYR A 319 -19.45 -1.97 5.15
N ARG A 320 -20.03 -1.54 6.28
CA ARG A 320 -20.56 -0.17 6.44
C ARG A 320 -19.48 0.89 6.27
N ALA A 321 -18.31 0.68 6.88
CA ALA A 321 -17.15 1.56 6.74
C ALA A 321 -16.69 1.66 5.28
N ALA A 322 -16.61 0.54 4.55
CA ALA A 322 -16.23 0.52 3.14
C ALA A 322 -17.25 1.27 2.26
N LEU A 323 -18.55 1.13 2.52
CA LEU A 323 -19.60 1.85 1.80
C LEU A 323 -19.55 3.37 2.00
N ILE A 324 -19.39 3.82 3.25
CA ILE A 324 -19.29 5.25 3.57
C ILE A 324 -17.99 5.84 2.99
N ALA A 325 -16.89 5.10 3.08
CA ALA A 325 -15.64 5.53 2.47
C ALA A 325 -15.78 5.64 0.95
N ARG A 326 -16.49 4.72 0.30
CA ARG A 326 -16.78 4.79 -1.14
C ARG A 326 -17.60 6.01 -1.53
N SER A 327 -18.62 6.37 -0.75
CA SER A 327 -19.48 7.53 -1.07
C SER A 327 -18.77 8.87 -0.83
N SER A 328 -17.84 8.92 0.12
CA SER A 328 -17.07 10.12 0.48
C SER A 328 -15.72 10.25 -0.25
N ALA A 329 -15.28 9.20 -0.95
CA ALA A 329 -14.03 9.20 -1.71
C ALA A 329 -14.01 10.28 -2.80
N ARG A 330 -12.83 10.86 -3.01
CA ARG A 330 -12.62 11.83 -4.08
C ARG A 330 -12.78 11.18 -5.44
N ALA A 331 -13.38 11.91 -6.39
CA ALA A 331 -13.52 11.45 -7.75
C ALA A 331 -12.15 11.19 -8.39
N MET A 332 -11.99 10.04 -9.04
CA MET A 332 -10.80 9.72 -9.84
C MET A 332 -10.60 10.79 -10.91
N LEU A 333 -11.65 11.03 -11.71
CA LEU A 333 -11.63 12.03 -12.77
C LEU A 333 -11.86 13.43 -12.19
N ARG A 334 -11.00 14.36 -12.59
CA ARG A 334 -11.17 15.78 -12.31
C ARG A 334 -12.41 16.27 -13.06
N LYS A 335 -13.36 16.88 -12.35
CA LYS A 335 -14.47 17.57 -13.00
C LYS A 335 -13.88 18.72 -13.81
N ARG A 336 -14.24 18.79 -15.09
CA ARG A 336 -13.83 19.89 -15.98
C ARG A 336 -14.47 21.19 -15.55
#